data_AF-X1HQH5-F1
#
_entry.id   AF-X1HQH5-F1
#
_cell.length_a   1.000
_cell.length_b   1.000
_cell.length_c   1.000
_cell.angle_alpha   90.00
_cell.angle_beta   90.00
_cell.angle_gamma   90.00
#
_symmetry.space_group_name_H-M   'P 1'
#
loop_
_entity.id
_entity.type
_entity.pdbx_description
1 polymer ?
#
loop_
_entity_poly.entity_id
_entity_poly.type
_entity_poly.pdbx_seq_one_letter_code
_entity_poly.pdbx_strand_id
1 'polypeptide(L)'
;MKETRAEKAQRLVDEGRVVIAFNDKHSLGGTVRSGEARYQVFTYPNGHFFCTCKWGAVHSYTDDLCAHALAVKLAVEKENKPC
;
A
#
# COMPACT_ATOMS: atom_id res chain seq x y z
N MET A 1 22.37 3.27 6.65
CA MET A 1 21.82 2.49 5.52
C MET A 1 20.53 3.15 5.06
N LYS A 2 20.17 3.05 3.78
CA LYS A 2 18.86 3.52 3.30
C LYS A 2 17.82 2.44 3.61
N GLU A 3 16.72 2.84 4.22
CA GLU A 3 15.55 1.98 4.46
C GLU A 3 15.05 1.38 3.13
N THR A 4 14.78 0.07 3.13
CA THR A 4 14.19 -0.65 1.99
C THR A 4 12.70 -0.35 1.87
N ARG A 5 12.10 -0.68 0.71
CA ARG A 5 10.64 -0.50 0.50
C ARG A 5 9.80 -1.35 1.46
N ALA A 6 10.26 -2.57 1.77
CA ALA A 6 9.57 -3.47 2.69
C ALA A 6 9.64 -2.97 4.14
N GLU A 7 10.81 -2.52 4.60
CA GLU A 7 10.96 -1.92 5.94
C GLU A 7 10.10 -0.67 6.08
N LYS A 8 10.11 0.20 5.07
CA LYS A 8 9.24 1.38 5.05
C LYS A 8 7.76 0.99 5.10
N ALA A 9 7.35 0.00 4.33
CA ALA A 9 5.96 -0.45 4.30
C ALA A 9 5.51 -0.95 5.68
N GLN A 10 6.32 -1.80 6.31
CA GLN A 10 6.05 -2.34 7.64
C GLN A 10 5.92 -1.21 8.68
N ARG A 11 6.87 -0.27 8.69
CA ARG A 11 6.82 0.89 9.58
C ARG A 11 5.56 1.73 9.39
N LEU A 12 5.12 1.95 8.15
CA LEU A 12 3.88 2.71 7.87
C LEU A 12 2.64 2.02 8.45
N VAL A 13 2.59 0.69 8.44
CA VAL A 13 1.51 -0.11 9.06
C VAL A 13 1.59 -0.01 10.58
N ASP A 14 2.77 -0.22 11.16
CA ASP A 14 2.96 -0.24 12.62
C ASP A 14 2.72 1.14 13.26
N GLU A 15 3.03 2.22 12.55
CA GLU A 15 2.71 3.59 12.96
C GLU A 15 1.24 4.01 12.69
N GLY A 16 0.38 3.09 12.23
CA GLY A 16 -1.04 3.37 11.97
C GLY A 16 -1.27 4.41 10.87
N ARG A 17 -0.37 4.50 9.89
CA ARG A 17 -0.44 5.50 8.80
C ARG A 17 -1.21 5.03 7.57
N VAL A 18 -1.77 3.83 7.62
CA VAL A 18 -2.55 3.21 6.55
C VAL A 18 -4.01 3.21 6.96
N VAL A 19 -4.88 3.73 6.10
CA VAL A 19 -6.33 3.66 6.25
C VAL A 19 -6.88 2.92 5.05
N ILE A 20 -7.47 1.76 5.27
CA ILE A 20 -8.17 1.00 4.24
C ILE A 20 -9.54 1.64 4.02
N ALA A 21 -9.83 2.05 2.78
CA ALA A 21 -11.09 2.67 2.41
C ALA A 21 -12.11 1.63 1.92
N PHE A 22 -11.63 0.62 1.19
CA PHE A 22 -12.43 -0.51 0.73
C PHE A 22 -11.52 -1.73 0.55
N ASN A 23 -12.03 -2.90 0.92
CA ASN A 23 -11.36 -4.18 0.76
C ASN A 23 -12.45 -5.22 0.49
N ASP A 24 -12.63 -5.55 -0.78
CA ASP A 24 -13.59 -6.55 -1.24
C ASP A 24 -12.88 -7.58 -2.16
N LYS A 25 -13.64 -8.57 -2.63
CA LYS A 25 -13.12 -9.67 -3.44
C LYS A 25 -12.43 -9.22 -4.74
N HIS A 26 -12.77 -8.04 -5.26
CA HIS A 26 -12.34 -7.54 -6.55
C HIS A 26 -11.52 -6.25 -6.46
N SER A 27 -11.64 -5.52 -5.35
CA SER A 27 -10.99 -4.23 -5.20
C SER A 27 -10.45 -4.00 -3.80
N LEU A 28 -9.25 -3.42 -3.75
CA LEU A 28 -8.60 -2.96 -2.54
C LEU A 28 -8.15 -1.53 -2.76
N GLY A 29 -8.46 -0.65 -1.82
CA GLY A 29 -7.99 0.72 -1.86
C GLY A 29 -7.88 1.35 -0.48
N GLY A 30 -6.96 2.30 -0.37
CA GLY A 30 -6.65 2.96 0.88
C GLY A 30 -5.81 4.20 0.69
N THR A 31 -5.64 4.92 1.79
CA THR A 31 -4.77 6.09 1.88
C THR A 31 -3.60 5.81 2.80
N VAL A 32 -2.41 6.23 2.40
CA VAL A 32 -1.18 6.08 3.18
C VAL A 32 -0.57 7.45 3.44
N ARG A 33 -0.36 7.79 4.71
CA ARG A 33 0.33 9.02 5.11
C ARG A 33 1.82 8.77 5.24
N SER A 34 2.66 9.52 4.51
CA SER A 34 4.14 9.42 4.62
C SER A 34 4.74 10.82 4.68
N GLY A 35 5.10 11.24 5.89
CA GLY A 35 5.40 12.65 6.20
C GLY A 35 4.14 13.49 6.11
N GLU A 36 4.24 14.68 5.51
CA GLU A 36 3.12 15.59 5.24
C GLU A 36 2.26 15.16 4.04
N ALA A 37 2.73 14.21 3.23
CA ALA A 37 2.03 13.76 2.03
C ALA A 37 1.04 12.61 2.31
N ARG A 38 -0.06 12.60 1.56
CA ARG A 38 -1.01 11.49 1.49
C ARG A 38 -0.97 10.87 0.10
N TYR A 39 -0.87 9.54 0.06
CA TYR A 39 -0.85 8.78 -1.18
C TYR A 39 -2.08 7.89 -1.24
N GLN A 40 -2.74 7.90 -2.38
CA GLN A 40 -3.85 6.99 -2.66
C GLN A 40 -3.28 5.73 -3.29
N VAL A 41 -3.80 4.59 -2.86
CA VAL A 41 -3.49 3.26 -3.38
C VAL A 41 -4.80 2.61 -3.75
N PHE A 42 -4.85 1.99 -4.93
CA PHE A 42 -5.97 1.15 -5.32
C PHE A 42 -5.50 0.02 -6.24
N THR A 43 -6.23 -1.09 -6.26
CA THR A 43 -6.00 -2.16 -7.22
C THR A 43 -6.80 -1.92 -8.49
N TYR A 44 -6.19 -2.18 -9.64
CA TYR A 44 -6.89 -2.32 -10.89
C TYR A 44 -7.69 -3.65 -10.93
N PRO A 45 -8.69 -3.77 -11.81
CA PRO A 45 -9.44 -5.01 -11.99
C PRO A 45 -8.59 -6.24 -12.34
N ASN A 46 -7.40 -6.03 -12.90
CA ASN A 46 -6.43 -7.08 -13.21
C ASN A 46 -5.53 -7.48 -12.02
N GLY A 47 -5.77 -6.93 -10.83
CA GLY A 47 -5.04 -7.24 -9.61
C GLY A 47 -3.76 -6.43 -9.39
N HIS A 48 -3.32 -5.61 -10.37
CA HIS A 48 -2.15 -4.75 -10.18
C HIS A 48 -2.47 -3.56 -9.28
N PHE A 49 -1.48 -3.13 -8.50
CA PHE A 49 -1.62 -1.94 -7.67
C PHE A 49 -1.24 -0.68 -8.44
N PHE A 50 -2.01 0.37 -8.20
CA PHE A 50 -1.68 1.73 -8.49
C PHE A 50 -1.40 2.49 -7.20
N CYS A 51 -0.44 3.41 -7.24
CA CYS A 51 -0.21 4.37 -6.17
C CYS A 51 0.14 5.74 -6.75
N THR A 52 -0.40 6.81 -6.15
CA THR A 52 -0.14 8.19 -6.59
C THR A 52 1.28 8.70 -6.30
N CYS A 53 2.14 7.90 -5.67
CA CYS A 53 3.54 8.28 -5.48
C CYS A 53 4.33 8.20 -6.80
N LYS A 54 5.45 8.92 -6.91
CA LYS A 54 6.27 8.95 -8.13
C LYS A 54 6.68 7.56 -8.62
N TRP A 55 7.03 6.64 -7.71
CA TRP A 55 7.36 5.26 -8.06
C TRP A 55 6.15 4.53 -8.63
N GLY A 56 5.02 4.61 -7.93
CA GLY A 56 3.76 4.00 -8.33
C GLY A 56 3.32 4.51 -9.70
N ALA A 57 3.37 5.81 -9.95
CA ALA A 57 2.99 6.38 -11.24
C ALA A 57 3.77 5.79 -12.43
N VAL A 58 5.02 5.34 -12.22
CA VAL A 58 5.87 4.75 -13.27
C VAL A 58 5.74 3.22 -13.33
N HIS A 59 5.55 2.54 -12.20
CA HIS A 59 5.59 1.08 -12.08
C HIS A 59 4.23 0.45 -11.76
N SER A 60 3.15 1.24 -11.81
CA SER A 60 1.80 0.71 -11.85
C SER A 60 1.73 -0.28 -13.01
N TYR A 61 1.04 -1.41 -12.85
CA TYR A 61 1.04 -2.54 -13.81
C TYR A 61 2.25 -3.47 -13.78
N THR A 62 3.14 -3.35 -12.79
CA THR A 62 4.18 -4.35 -12.51
C THR A 62 3.94 -5.02 -11.16
N ASP A 63 4.63 -6.15 -10.91
CA ASP A 63 4.65 -6.78 -9.59
C ASP A 63 5.56 -6.03 -8.59
N ASP A 64 6.29 -5.01 -9.06
CA ASP A 64 7.26 -4.28 -8.26
C ASP A 64 6.62 -3.11 -7.48
N LEU A 65 6.03 -3.48 -6.35
CA LEU A 65 5.26 -2.55 -5.53
C LEU A 65 6.12 -1.45 -4.88
N CYS A 66 5.56 -0.25 -4.81
CA CYS A 66 6.11 0.79 -3.95
C CYS A 66 5.81 0.48 -2.47
N ALA A 67 6.52 1.15 -1.56
CA ALA A 67 6.32 0.97 -0.11
C ALA A 67 4.85 1.23 0.34
N HIS A 68 4.13 2.16 -0.30
CA HIS A 68 2.74 2.46 0.07
C HIS A 68 1.77 1.36 -0.36
N ALA A 69 1.95 0.80 -1.55
CA ALA A 69 1.14 -0.32 -2.03
C ALA A 69 1.41 -1.58 -1.19
N LEU A 70 2.67 -1.84 -0.85
CA LEU A 70 3.05 -2.88 0.11
C LEU A 70 2.39 -2.66 1.47
N ALA A 71 2.38 -1.43 1.99
CA ALA A 71 1.78 -1.14 3.29
C ALA A 71 0.27 -1.43 3.31
N VAL A 72 -0.45 -1.08 2.24
CA VAL A 72 -1.88 -1.40 2.09
C VAL A 72 -2.12 -2.90 2.03
N LYS A 73 -1.31 -3.63 1.25
CA LYS A 73 -1.39 -5.09 1.18
C LYS A 73 -1.14 -5.74 2.56
N LEU A 74 -0.10 -5.31 3.26
CA LEU A 74 0.25 -5.81 4.60
C LEU A 74 -0.83 -5.50 5.64
N ALA A 75 -1.43 -4.31 5.59
CA ALA A 75 -2.51 -3.94 6.51
C ALA A 75 -3.71 -4.89 6.37
N VAL A 76 -4.10 -5.21 5.14
CA VAL A 76 -5.18 -6.18 4.86
C VAL A 76 -4.83 -7.58 5.32
N GLU A 77 -3.60 -8.04 5.06
CA GLU A 77 -3.13 -9.35 5.54
C GLU A 77 -3.12 -9.43 7.08
N LYS A 78 -2.83 -8.32 7.76
CA LYS A 78 -2.87 -8.22 9.23
C LYS A 78 -4.30 -8.24 9.77
N GLU A 79 -5.25 -7.58 9.10
CA GLU A 79 -6.67 -7.61 9.45
C GLU A 79 -7.32 -8.99 9.23
N ASN A 80 -6.88 -9.72 8.20
CA ASN A 80 -7.44 -11.03 7.84
C ASN A 80 -6.81 -12.22 8.57
N LYS A 81 -5.76 -12.02 9.38
CA LYS A 81 -5.20 -13.12 10.17
C LYS A 81 -6.12 -13.43 11.36
N PRO A 82 -6.65 -14.66 11.48
CA PRO A 82 -7.28 -15.08 12.72
C PRO A 82 -6.22 -15.04 13.82
N CYS A 83 -6.57 -14.42 14.94
CA CYS A 83 -5.76 -14.37 16.16
C CYS A 83 -5.36 -15.78 16.64
#